data_AF-A0A2M9CF36-F1
#
_entry.id   AF-A0A2M9CF36-F1
#
_cell.length_a   1.000
_cell.length_b   1.000
_cell.length_c   1.000
_cell.angle_alpha   90.00
_cell.angle_beta   90.00
_cell.angle_gamma   90.00
#
_symmetry.space_group_name_H-M   'P 1'
#
loop_
_entity.id
_entity.type
_entity.pdbx_description
1 polymer ?
#
loop_
_entity_poly.entity_id
_entity_poly.type
_entity_poly.pdbx_seq_one_letter_code
_entity_poly.pdbx_strand_id
1 'polypeptide(L)'
;MNRQFNRPLVVTGFVVAAVALLSGCSRPQFVSEPNKVAEPDVVWSQEPNGPLDNDPYVQWLRGYFESYQLAVNTQDFSIAQLREHRTEEQVLNLYESFDETHSPSHLFGGPWIFEPLSVEPDGEGGAVIEVCRPAHGTYEVSRKTGEITSEPNLDDTRIDGYVIVADGPGEMHVSKIYGASPSFEGREKCTLDNAAVGVYDPLPEVRSWDDVVAPVGYEDDSRR
;
A
#
# COMPACT_ATOMS: atom_id res chain seq x y z
N MET A 1 -6.54 -46.08 -79.99
CA MET A 1 -6.83 -45.27 -78.79
C MET A 1 -5.59 -44.41 -78.52
N ASN A 2 -5.54 -43.21 -79.12
CA ASN A 2 -5.60 -41.88 -78.47
C ASN A 2 -4.54 -41.69 -77.37
N ARG A 3 -3.65 -40.68 -77.33
CA ARG A 3 -3.47 -39.36 -77.97
C ARG A 3 -1.98 -38.96 -77.78
N GLN A 4 -1.26 -38.47 -78.80
CA GLN A 4 -0.99 -37.04 -79.12
C GLN A 4 -0.26 -36.19 -78.05
N PHE A 5 1.03 -35.94 -78.35
CA PHE A 5 1.70 -34.64 -78.57
C PHE A 5 1.36 -33.37 -77.74
N ASN A 6 2.44 -32.78 -77.18
CA ASN A 6 2.84 -31.36 -77.18
C ASN A 6 1.92 -30.27 -76.58
N ARG A 7 2.35 -29.61 -75.49
CA ARG A 7 3.07 -28.31 -75.44
C ARG A 7 2.99 -27.65 -74.04
N PRO A 8 3.94 -26.76 -73.69
CA PRO A 8 4.08 -26.19 -72.36
C PRO A 8 3.16 -24.98 -72.15
N LEU A 9 2.62 -24.83 -70.94
CA LEU A 9 1.88 -23.64 -70.54
C LEU A 9 2.74 -22.85 -69.55
N VAL A 10 3.24 -21.71 -70.03
CA VAL A 10 3.81 -20.64 -69.23
C VAL A 10 2.71 -20.09 -68.34
N VAL A 11 2.87 -20.19 -67.02
CA VAL A 11 2.01 -19.49 -66.06
C VAL A 11 2.88 -18.47 -65.34
N THR A 12 2.75 -17.23 -65.81
CA THR A 12 3.22 -16.02 -65.13
C THR A 12 2.42 -15.85 -63.84
N GLY A 13 2.99 -16.26 -62.71
CA GLY A 13 2.42 -16.04 -61.39
C GLY A 13 2.73 -14.63 -60.89
N PHE A 14 1.73 -13.76 -60.86
CA PHE A 14 1.77 -12.48 -60.15
C PHE A 14 1.99 -12.73 -58.66
N VAL A 15 3.13 -12.29 -58.13
CA VAL A 15 3.34 -12.16 -56.68
C VAL A 15 2.61 -10.89 -56.24
N VAL A 16 1.40 -11.07 -55.69
CA VAL A 16 0.71 -10.03 -54.93
C VAL A 16 1.41 -9.95 -53.57
N ALA A 17 2.32 -8.98 -53.43
CA ALA A 17 2.87 -8.62 -52.13
C ALA A 17 1.77 -7.92 -51.31
N ALA A 18 1.05 -8.69 -50.52
CA ALA A 18 0.22 -8.17 -49.45
C ALA A 18 1.15 -7.65 -48.34
N VAL A 19 1.51 -6.37 -48.39
CA VAL A 19 2.13 -5.68 -47.26
C VAL A 19 1.03 -5.46 -46.22
N ALA A 20 0.85 -6.44 -45.34
CA ALA A 20 0.12 -6.23 -44.11
C ALA A 20 0.95 -5.26 -43.26
N LEU A 21 0.57 -3.98 -43.30
CA LEU A 21 0.97 -2.99 -42.32
C LEU A 21 0.38 -3.45 -40.98
N LEU A 22 1.13 -4.27 -40.25
CA LEU A 22 0.98 -4.41 -38.81
C LEU A 22 1.37 -3.06 -38.23
N SER A 23 0.42 -2.13 -38.20
CA SER A 23 0.45 -1.00 -37.29
C SER A 23 0.52 -1.61 -35.89
N GLY A 24 1.75 -1.76 -35.39
CA GLY A 24 2.00 -2.07 -34.00
C GLY A 24 1.28 -1.01 -33.20
N CYS A 25 0.20 -1.40 -32.54
CA CYS A 25 -0.29 -0.68 -31.38
C CYS A 25 0.83 -0.79 -30.35
N SER A 26 1.80 0.14 -30.40
CA SER A 26 2.67 0.40 -29.28
C SER A 26 1.74 0.82 -28.15
N ARG A 27 1.39 -0.13 -27.26
CA ARG A 27 0.77 0.22 -25.98
C ARG A 27 1.66 1.30 -25.36
N PRO A 28 1.10 2.41 -24.87
CA PRO A 28 1.90 3.38 -24.14
C PRO A 28 2.60 2.62 -23.02
N GLN A 29 3.94 2.59 -23.06
CA GLN A 29 4.75 2.02 -22.00
C GLN A 29 4.68 3.01 -20.83
N PHE A 30 3.62 2.92 -20.03
CA PHE A 30 3.65 3.48 -18.68
C PHE A 30 4.38 2.47 -17.80
N VAL A 31 5.71 2.54 -17.80
CA VAL A 31 6.52 1.97 -16.73
C VAL A 31 7.62 2.98 -16.42
N SER A 32 7.24 4.11 -15.82
CA SER A 32 8.14 4.68 -14.83
C SER A 32 8.16 3.67 -13.68
N GLU A 33 9.33 3.17 -13.30
CA GLU A 33 9.46 2.39 -12.07
C GLU A 33 8.72 3.15 -10.93
N PRO A 34 7.92 2.45 -10.10
CA PRO A 34 7.17 3.12 -9.05
C PRO A 34 8.14 3.91 -8.17
N ASN A 35 7.76 5.15 -7.88
CA ASN A 35 8.61 6.08 -7.15
C ASN A 35 8.97 5.49 -5.78
N LYS A 36 10.22 5.54 -5.35
CA LYS A 36 10.60 5.16 -3.98
C LYS A 36 11.05 6.42 -3.24
N VAL A 37 10.38 6.72 -2.13
CA VAL A 37 10.77 7.82 -1.24
C VAL A 37 11.69 7.30 -0.14
N ALA A 38 12.51 8.19 0.43
CA ALA A 38 13.34 7.83 1.57
C ALA A 38 12.46 7.49 2.78
N GLU A 39 12.73 6.35 3.41
CA GLU A 39 12.11 5.98 4.68
C GLU A 39 12.80 6.77 5.80
N PRO A 40 12.04 7.49 6.65
CA PRO A 40 12.61 8.17 7.81
C PRO A 40 13.14 7.16 8.83
N ASP A 41 14.19 7.53 9.57
CA ASP A 41 14.58 6.75 10.74
C ASP A 41 13.51 6.91 11.83
N VAL A 42 13.32 5.86 12.63
CA VAL A 42 12.43 5.89 13.80
C VAL A 42 13.24 5.91 15.07
N VAL A 43 13.03 6.94 15.90
CA VAL A 43 13.55 7.03 17.25
C VAL A 43 12.55 6.40 18.20
N TRP A 44 12.85 5.21 18.68
CA TRP A 44 12.01 4.44 19.58
C TRP A 44 12.15 4.92 21.02
N SER A 45 11.06 5.33 21.64
CA SER A 45 10.97 5.39 23.11
C SER A 45 10.74 4.00 23.70
N GLN A 46 10.10 3.12 22.91
CA GLN A 46 9.93 1.71 23.18
C GLN A 46 10.04 0.91 21.88
N GLU A 47 11.06 0.07 21.76
CA GLU A 47 11.30 -0.76 20.59
C GLU A 47 10.29 -1.92 20.48
N PRO A 48 10.01 -2.41 19.25
CA PRO A 48 9.22 -3.64 19.05
C PRO A 48 10.01 -4.86 19.54
N ASN A 49 9.77 -5.27 20.79
CA ASN A 49 10.48 -6.37 21.46
C ASN A 49 9.53 -7.39 22.12
N GLY A 50 8.24 -7.32 21.83
CA GLY A 50 7.23 -8.25 22.30
C GLY A 50 7.38 -9.66 21.69
N PRO A 51 6.72 -10.68 22.27
CA PRO A 51 6.86 -12.07 21.84
C PRO A 51 6.52 -12.33 20.37
N LEU A 52 5.62 -11.51 19.81
CA LEU A 52 5.15 -11.62 18.43
C LEU A 52 5.82 -10.62 17.47
N ASP A 53 6.70 -9.74 17.96
CA ASP A 53 7.26 -8.70 17.10
C ASP A 53 8.15 -9.27 16.00
N ASN A 54 8.75 -10.45 16.17
CA ASN A 54 9.53 -11.11 15.13
C ASN A 54 8.69 -11.97 14.17
N ASP A 55 7.35 -12.02 14.33
CA ASP A 55 6.49 -12.75 13.42
C ASP A 55 6.47 -12.07 12.03
N PRO A 56 6.62 -12.81 10.92
CA PRO A 56 6.68 -12.23 9.58
C PRO A 56 5.39 -11.47 9.19
N TYR A 57 4.22 -11.91 9.64
CA TYR A 57 2.97 -11.21 9.39
C TYR A 57 2.88 -9.90 10.19
N VAL A 58 3.41 -9.89 11.42
CA VAL A 58 3.50 -8.68 12.25
C VAL A 58 4.47 -7.67 11.63
N GLN A 59 5.65 -8.11 11.20
CA GLN A 59 6.62 -7.25 10.51
C GLN A 59 6.04 -6.67 9.23
N TRP A 60 5.34 -7.47 8.44
CA TRP A 60 4.64 -6.99 7.26
C TRP A 60 3.53 -5.98 7.61
N LEU A 61 2.75 -6.21 8.68
CA LEU A 61 1.71 -5.28 9.12
C LEU A 61 2.31 -3.93 9.57
N ARG A 62 3.50 -3.92 10.19
CA ARG A 62 4.24 -2.69 10.50
C ARG A 62 4.58 -1.91 9.22
N GLY A 63 5.14 -2.59 8.21
CA GLY A 63 5.43 -2.00 6.89
C GLY A 63 4.18 -1.46 6.17
N TYR A 64 3.04 -2.16 6.30
CA TYR A 64 1.75 -1.70 5.78
C TYR A 64 1.29 -0.36 6.40
N PHE A 65 1.45 -0.17 7.71
CA PHE A 65 1.11 1.10 8.35
C PHE A 65 2.11 2.21 8.06
N GLU A 66 3.39 1.89 8.03
CA GLU A 66 4.46 2.84 7.72
C GLU A 66 4.31 3.38 6.31
N SER A 67 4.09 2.50 5.32
CA SER A 67 3.89 2.90 3.93
C SER A 67 2.64 3.78 3.74
N TYR A 68 1.56 3.51 4.48
CA TYR A 68 0.38 4.37 4.54
C TYR A 68 0.73 5.78 5.03
N GLN A 69 1.41 5.88 6.16
CA GLN A 69 1.76 7.18 6.74
C GLN A 69 2.74 7.93 5.85
N LEU A 70 3.68 7.23 5.22
CA LEU A 70 4.64 7.80 4.31
C LEU A 70 3.94 8.37 3.07
N ALA A 71 2.99 7.63 2.48
CA ALA A 71 2.19 8.14 1.36
C ALA A 71 1.38 9.37 1.75
N VAL A 72 0.73 9.37 2.92
CA VAL A 72 -0.06 10.51 3.40
C VAL A 72 0.83 11.73 3.73
N ASN A 73 1.95 11.52 4.41
CA ASN A 73 2.89 12.57 4.75
C ASN A 73 3.52 13.17 3.49
N THR A 74 3.96 12.34 2.54
CA THR A 74 4.61 12.80 1.30
C THR A 74 3.63 13.28 0.24
N GLN A 75 2.34 12.93 0.40
CA GLN A 75 1.26 13.15 -0.56
C GLN A 75 1.51 12.46 -1.91
N ASP A 76 2.23 11.34 -1.87
CA ASP A 76 2.57 10.55 -3.04
C ASP A 76 1.99 9.13 -2.90
N PHE A 77 0.85 8.91 -3.56
CA PHE A 77 0.17 7.62 -3.58
C PHE A 77 0.68 6.71 -4.71
N SER A 78 1.69 7.17 -5.46
CA SER A 78 2.36 6.37 -6.48
C SER A 78 3.54 5.57 -5.93
N ILE A 79 3.90 5.75 -4.64
CA ILE A 79 5.12 5.17 -4.08
C ILE A 79 5.10 3.63 -4.06
N ALA A 80 6.25 3.03 -4.37
CA ALA A 80 6.44 1.58 -4.38
C ALA A 80 6.08 0.96 -3.02
N GLN A 81 6.52 1.57 -1.92
CA GLN A 81 6.27 1.08 -0.57
C GLN A 81 4.78 0.89 -0.25
N LEU A 82 3.92 1.79 -0.74
CA LEU A 82 2.48 1.68 -0.54
C LEU A 82 1.89 0.50 -1.33
N ARG A 83 2.36 0.31 -2.57
CA ARG A 83 1.90 -0.75 -3.47
C ARG A 83 2.39 -2.13 -3.08
N GLU A 84 3.52 -2.23 -2.38
CA GLU A 84 4.03 -3.49 -1.82
C GLU A 84 3.09 -4.08 -0.75
N HIS A 85 2.20 -3.27 -0.17
CA HIS A 85 1.34 -3.70 0.93
C HIS A 85 -0.16 -3.62 0.63
N ARG A 86 -0.55 -3.13 -0.56
CA ARG A 86 -1.94 -2.81 -0.91
C ARG A 86 -2.27 -3.17 -2.33
N THR A 87 -3.53 -3.56 -2.55
CA THR A 87 -4.08 -3.69 -3.91
C THR A 87 -4.24 -2.32 -4.57
N GLU A 88 -4.31 -2.28 -5.90
CA GLU A 88 -4.50 -1.02 -6.64
C GLU A 88 -5.80 -0.31 -6.23
N GLU A 89 -6.88 -1.07 -6.00
CA GLU A 89 -8.16 -0.55 -5.51
C GLU A 89 -8.01 0.11 -4.12
N GLN A 90 -7.25 -0.49 -3.21
CA GLN A 90 -7.02 0.07 -1.88
C GLN A 90 -6.20 1.35 -1.93
N VAL A 91 -5.22 1.42 -2.82
CA VAL A 91 -4.42 2.64 -3.05
C VAL A 91 -5.30 3.75 -3.61
N LEU A 92 -6.20 3.44 -4.55
CA LEU A 92 -7.14 4.40 -5.11
C LEU A 92 -8.12 4.94 -4.06
N ASN A 93 -8.78 4.06 -3.31
CA ASN A 93 -9.71 4.46 -2.25
C ASN A 93 -9.02 5.34 -1.19
N LEU A 94 -7.75 5.05 -0.89
CA LEU A 94 -6.95 5.87 0.00
C LEU A 94 -6.73 7.28 -0.57
N TYR A 95 -6.27 7.38 -1.82
CA TYR A 95 -6.05 8.65 -2.51
C TYR A 95 -7.33 9.51 -2.53
N GLU A 96 -8.47 8.93 -2.90
CA GLU A 96 -9.76 9.63 -2.95
C GLU A 96 -10.18 10.13 -1.55
N SER A 97 -10.01 9.31 -0.51
CA SER A 97 -10.34 9.72 0.87
C SER A 97 -9.43 10.83 1.41
N PHE A 98 -8.17 10.86 0.98
CA PHE A 98 -7.20 11.89 1.39
C PHE A 98 -7.60 13.25 0.84
N ASP A 99 -7.95 13.32 -0.46
CA ASP A 99 -8.35 14.55 -1.14
C ASP A 99 -9.59 15.19 -0.50
N GLU A 100 -10.52 14.37 -0.01
CA GLU A 100 -11.78 14.86 0.58
C GLU A 100 -11.66 15.37 2.02
N THR A 101 -10.69 14.88 2.82
CA THR A 101 -10.79 14.96 4.29
C THR A 101 -9.58 15.50 5.04
N HIS A 102 -8.39 15.57 4.43
CA HIS A 102 -7.18 15.85 5.20
C HIS A 102 -6.89 17.34 5.42
N SER A 103 -6.59 17.69 6.68
CA SER A 103 -6.17 19.04 7.06
C SER A 103 -4.67 19.23 6.83
N PRO A 104 -4.25 20.32 6.15
CA PRO A 104 -2.89 20.49 5.67
C PRO A 104 -1.83 20.86 6.73
N SER A 105 -2.20 20.90 8.01
CA SER A 105 -1.35 21.45 9.08
C SER A 105 -0.52 20.41 9.84
N HIS A 106 -0.85 19.11 9.73
CA HIS A 106 -0.23 18.06 10.53
C HIS A 106 0.31 16.91 9.67
N LEU A 107 1.36 16.27 10.18
CA LEU A 107 1.93 15.03 9.64
C LEU A 107 1.81 13.95 10.71
N PHE A 108 1.79 12.70 10.28
CA PHE A 108 2.06 11.58 11.18
C PHE A 108 3.49 11.68 11.69
N GLY A 109 3.64 11.75 13.02
CA GLY A 109 4.91 11.93 13.71
C GLY A 109 5.71 10.65 13.90
N GLY A 110 5.15 9.48 13.62
CA GLY A 110 5.80 8.19 13.81
C GLY A 110 4.88 7.03 13.42
N PRO A 111 5.39 5.78 13.43
CA PRO A 111 4.62 4.58 13.09
C PRO A 111 3.33 4.42 13.91
N TRP A 112 2.37 3.68 13.38
CA TRP A 112 1.16 3.33 14.15
C TRP A 112 1.54 2.51 15.38
N ILE A 113 1.08 2.96 16.55
CA ILE A 113 1.31 2.27 17.82
C ILE A 113 0.35 1.09 17.91
N PHE A 114 0.91 -0.11 18.05
CA PHE A 114 0.17 -1.30 18.39
C PHE A 114 1.05 -2.36 19.06
N GLU A 115 0.40 -3.21 19.85
CA GLU A 115 0.94 -4.44 20.43
C GLU A 115 0.23 -5.64 19.78
N PRO A 116 0.94 -6.56 19.11
CA PRO A 116 0.32 -7.77 18.58
C PRO A 116 -0.14 -8.68 19.73
N LEU A 117 -1.38 -9.15 19.66
CA LEU A 117 -1.99 -10.03 20.66
C LEU A 117 -1.99 -11.50 20.21
N SER A 118 -2.24 -11.74 18.93
CA SER A 118 -2.23 -13.07 18.34
C SER A 118 -1.94 -13.01 16.84
N VAL A 119 -1.41 -14.13 16.33
CA VAL A 119 -1.29 -14.42 14.90
C VAL A 119 -1.84 -15.83 14.71
N GLU A 120 -2.95 -15.95 13.99
CA GLU A 120 -3.62 -17.23 13.76
C GLU A 120 -3.73 -17.51 12.26
N PRO A 121 -3.48 -18.75 11.77
CA PRO A 121 -3.70 -19.07 10.36
C PRO A 121 -5.16 -18.85 9.96
N ASP A 122 -5.38 -18.28 8.78
CA ASP A 122 -6.75 -18.06 8.27
C ASP A 122 -7.37 -19.31 7.60
N GLY A 123 -6.57 -20.35 7.35
CA GLY A 123 -6.97 -21.58 6.68
C GLY A 123 -6.85 -21.55 5.15
N GLU A 124 -6.51 -20.39 4.55
CA GLU A 124 -6.36 -20.17 3.11
C GLU A 124 -4.92 -19.79 2.70
N GLY A 125 -3.99 -19.82 3.65
CA GLY A 125 -2.57 -19.54 3.41
C GLY A 125 -2.11 -18.16 3.90
N GLY A 126 -3.02 -17.41 4.52
CA GLY A 126 -2.77 -16.15 5.20
C GLY A 126 -2.81 -16.28 6.73
N ALA A 127 -2.99 -15.14 7.37
CA ALA A 127 -3.11 -15.04 8.83
C ALA A 127 -4.11 -13.96 9.24
N VAL A 128 -4.73 -14.18 10.39
CA VAL A 128 -5.47 -13.18 11.15
C VAL A 128 -4.56 -12.69 12.26
N ILE A 129 -4.26 -11.38 12.26
CA ILE A 129 -3.55 -10.72 13.35
C ILE A 129 -4.56 -9.95 14.19
N GLU A 130 -4.59 -10.20 15.49
CA GLU A 130 -5.23 -9.29 16.45
C GLU A 130 -4.17 -8.38 17.06
N VAL A 131 -4.47 -7.08 17.16
CA VAL A 131 -3.58 -6.11 17.79
C VAL A 131 -4.34 -5.26 18.80
N CYS A 132 -3.67 -4.93 19.91
CA CYS A 132 -4.07 -3.84 20.77
C CYS A 132 -3.49 -2.54 20.24
N ARG A 133 -4.27 -1.45 20.29
CA ARG A 133 -3.83 -0.12 19.83
C ARG A 133 -4.57 0.99 20.58
N PRO A 134 -4.10 2.24 20.52
CA PRO A 134 -4.91 3.38 20.92
C PRO A 134 -6.21 3.42 20.10
N ALA A 135 -7.34 3.62 20.78
CA ALA A 135 -8.65 3.77 20.17
C ALA A 135 -8.73 5.06 19.36
N HIS A 136 -8.00 6.09 19.79
CA HIS A 136 -7.95 7.39 19.17
C HIS A 136 -6.51 7.93 19.12
N GLY A 137 -6.20 8.57 17.99
CA GLY A 137 -4.97 9.31 17.79
C GLY A 137 -3.77 8.44 17.44
N THR A 138 -2.75 9.15 16.97
CA THR A 138 -1.36 8.74 16.81
C THR A 138 -0.52 9.97 17.14
N TYR A 139 0.81 9.87 17.14
CA TYR A 139 1.62 11.08 17.18
C TYR A 139 1.36 11.91 15.92
N GLU A 140 1.04 13.17 16.12
CA GLU A 140 0.95 14.17 15.05
C GLU A 140 1.94 15.28 15.34
N VAL A 141 2.58 15.77 14.29
CA VAL A 141 3.54 16.87 14.36
C VAL A 141 3.08 18.02 13.48
N SER A 142 3.37 19.25 13.90
CA SER A 142 3.15 20.41 13.06
C SER A 142 4.06 20.35 11.86
N ARG A 143 3.48 20.41 10.66
CA ARG A 143 4.27 20.52 9.43
C ARG A 143 5.17 21.77 9.41
N LYS A 144 4.79 22.84 10.12
CA LYS A 144 5.50 24.13 10.12
C LYS A 144 6.68 24.15 11.10
N THR A 145 6.50 23.60 12.29
CA THR A 145 7.50 23.68 13.37
C THR A 145 8.24 22.37 13.61
N GLY A 146 7.71 21.23 13.13
CA GLY A 146 8.21 19.90 13.44
C GLY A 146 7.89 19.43 14.87
N GLU A 147 7.19 20.24 15.66
CA GLU A 147 6.87 19.93 17.06
C GLU A 147 5.65 19.00 17.15
N ILE A 148 5.65 18.12 18.15
CA ILE A 148 4.49 17.28 18.46
C ILE A 148 3.30 18.16 18.84
N THR A 149 2.18 17.99 18.14
CA THR A 149 0.92 18.70 18.37
C THR A 149 -0.18 17.83 18.97
N SER A 150 -0.04 16.51 18.84
CA SER A 150 -0.98 15.53 19.40
C SER A 150 -0.24 14.25 19.80
N GLU A 151 -0.65 13.66 20.91
CA GLU A 151 -0.16 12.38 21.41
C GLU A 151 -1.33 11.39 21.52
N PRO A 152 -1.12 10.10 21.23
CA PRO A 152 -2.15 9.09 21.39
C PRO A 152 -2.45 8.83 22.87
N ASN A 153 -3.73 8.58 23.19
CA ASN A 153 -4.10 8.15 24.53
C ASN A 153 -3.86 6.64 24.69
N LEU A 154 -2.75 6.28 25.33
CA LEU A 154 -2.36 4.87 25.52
C LEU A 154 -3.24 4.14 26.55
N ASP A 155 -3.95 4.87 27.41
CA ASP A 155 -4.90 4.27 28.37
C ASP A 155 -6.25 3.97 27.71
N ASP A 156 -6.55 4.58 26.57
CA ASP A 156 -7.76 4.33 25.80
C ASP A 156 -7.50 3.42 24.60
N THR A 157 -7.59 2.11 24.84
CA THR A 157 -7.22 1.07 23.88
C THR A 157 -8.42 0.35 23.28
N ARG A 158 -8.20 -0.24 22.11
CA ARG A 158 -9.12 -1.17 21.45
C ARG A 158 -8.36 -2.30 20.76
N ILE A 159 -9.09 -3.38 20.47
CA ILE A 159 -8.60 -4.49 19.65
C ILE A 159 -9.08 -4.29 18.21
N ASP A 160 -8.15 -4.35 17.27
CA ASP A 160 -8.42 -4.41 15.84
C ASP A 160 -7.89 -5.74 15.27
N GLY A 161 -8.61 -6.33 14.32
CA GLY A 161 -8.20 -7.54 13.61
C GLY A 161 -7.84 -7.27 12.16
N TYR A 162 -6.78 -7.89 11.64
CA TYR A 162 -6.32 -7.76 10.25
C TYR A 162 -6.22 -9.14 9.62
N VAL A 163 -6.96 -9.37 8.53
CA VAL A 163 -6.79 -10.56 7.70
C VAL A 163 -5.77 -10.24 6.62
N ILE A 164 -4.66 -10.95 6.64
CA ILE A 164 -3.58 -10.83 5.67
C ILE A 164 -3.62 -12.07 4.80
N VAL A 165 -3.72 -11.87 3.48
CA VAL A 165 -3.67 -12.93 2.49
C VAL A 165 -2.28 -12.94 1.85
N ALA A 166 -1.72 -14.13 1.65
CA ALA A 166 -0.48 -14.32 0.91
C ALA A 166 -0.81 -14.69 -0.55
N ASP A 167 -0.50 -13.82 -1.49
CA ASP A 167 -0.75 -14.03 -2.92
C ASP A 167 0.38 -14.82 -3.60
N GLY A 168 1.54 -14.88 -2.95
CA GLY A 168 2.72 -15.57 -3.44
C GLY A 168 3.90 -15.42 -2.47
N PRO A 169 5.09 -15.97 -2.82
CA PRO A 169 6.28 -15.84 -1.98
C PRO A 169 6.66 -14.37 -1.77
N GLY A 170 6.43 -13.85 -0.56
CA GLY A 170 6.75 -12.46 -0.20
C GLY A 170 5.72 -11.42 -0.63
N GLU A 171 4.62 -11.84 -1.26
CA GLU A 171 3.52 -10.96 -1.67
C GLU A 171 2.34 -11.17 -0.74
N MET A 172 1.95 -10.11 -0.02
CA MET A 172 0.85 -10.12 0.94
C MET A 172 0.02 -8.85 0.79
N HIS A 173 -1.25 -8.90 1.16
CA HIS A 173 -2.11 -7.72 1.30
C HIS A 173 -3.11 -7.89 2.46
N VAL A 174 -3.58 -6.78 3.01
CA VAL A 174 -4.71 -6.80 3.96
C VAL A 174 -5.99 -7.00 3.16
N SER A 175 -6.68 -8.13 3.32
CA SER A 175 -7.97 -8.36 2.66
C SER A 175 -9.13 -7.77 3.44
N LYS A 176 -9.02 -7.71 4.78
CA LYS A 176 -10.09 -7.23 5.64
C LYS A 176 -9.57 -6.69 6.97
N ILE A 177 -10.24 -5.65 7.46
CA ILE A 177 -10.00 -5.05 8.78
C ILE A 177 -11.27 -5.19 9.62
N TYR A 178 -11.13 -5.72 10.82
CA TYR A 178 -12.15 -5.80 11.85
C TYR A 178 -11.83 -4.76 12.93
N GLY A 179 -12.11 -3.48 12.67
CA GLY A 179 -11.99 -2.44 13.69
C GLY A 179 -13.26 -2.41 14.54
N ALA A 180 -13.14 -2.48 15.86
CA ALA A 180 -14.28 -2.42 16.80
C ALA A 180 -15.45 -3.36 16.41
N SER A 181 -15.13 -4.54 15.87
CA SER A 181 -16.14 -5.54 15.49
C SER A 181 -16.96 -5.96 16.72
N PRO A 182 -18.27 -6.23 16.60
CA PRO A 182 -19.07 -6.85 17.67
C PRO A 182 -18.45 -8.15 18.20
N SER A 183 -17.62 -8.81 17.38
CA SER A 183 -16.79 -9.97 17.77
C SER A 183 -15.88 -9.71 18.96
N PHE A 184 -15.52 -8.45 19.22
CA PHE A 184 -14.67 -8.03 20.33
C PHE A 184 -15.45 -7.42 21.50
N GLU A 185 -16.77 -7.22 21.36
CA GLU A 185 -17.62 -6.72 22.44
C GLU A 185 -17.59 -7.70 23.63
N GLY A 186 -17.26 -7.17 24.81
CA GLY A 186 -17.19 -7.94 26.06
C GLY A 186 -15.84 -8.60 26.35
N ARG A 187 -14.83 -8.44 25.49
CA ARG A 187 -13.44 -8.76 25.85
C ARG A 187 -12.91 -7.76 26.88
N GLU A 188 -12.01 -8.22 27.74
CA GLU A 188 -11.26 -7.34 28.62
C GLU A 188 -10.44 -6.34 27.80
N LYS A 189 -10.33 -5.11 28.31
CA LYS A 189 -9.55 -4.06 27.65
C LYS A 189 -8.10 -4.54 27.55
N CYS A 190 -7.53 -4.48 26.34
CA CYS A 190 -6.13 -4.82 26.13
C CYS A 190 -5.22 -3.70 26.65
N THR A 191 -3.99 -4.03 27.03
CA THR A 191 -2.97 -3.06 27.42
C THR A 191 -1.92 -2.92 26.32
N LEU A 192 -1.18 -1.80 26.35
CA LEU A 192 -0.09 -1.48 25.42
C LEU A 192 1.26 -1.55 26.14
N ASP A 193 1.42 -2.51 27.06
CA ASP A 193 2.59 -2.61 27.93
C ASP A 193 3.88 -2.89 27.12
N ASN A 194 3.74 -3.59 25.98
CA ASN A 194 4.85 -3.93 25.08
C ASN A 194 4.70 -3.28 23.69
N ALA A 195 3.81 -2.29 23.54
CA ALA A 195 3.60 -1.65 22.26
C ALA A 195 4.87 -0.91 21.80
N ALA A 196 5.19 -1.03 20.51
CA ALA A 196 6.26 -0.25 19.93
C ALA A 196 5.83 1.22 19.81
N VAL A 197 6.63 2.13 20.37
CA VAL A 197 6.36 3.57 20.39
C VAL A 197 7.59 4.29 19.87
N GLY A 198 7.43 5.01 18.77
CA GLY A 198 8.51 5.74 18.14
C GLY A 198 8.01 6.92 17.32
N VAL A 199 8.93 7.84 17.06
CA VAL A 199 8.71 9.03 16.24
C VAL A 199 9.74 9.07 15.12
N TYR A 200 9.34 9.61 13.96
CA TYR A 200 10.23 9.82 12.82
C TYR A 200 11.23 10.95 13.13
N ASP A 201 12.51 10.70 12.92
CA ASP A 201 13.57 11.71 13.00
C ASP A 201 14.70 11.40 11.99
N PRO A 202 14.78 12.13 10.86
CA PRO A 202 13.97 13.29 10.52
C PRO A 202 12.53 12.92 10.15
N LEU A 203 11.62 13.89 10.22
CA LEU A 203 10.29 13.76 9.63
C LEU A 203 10.38 13.50 8.11
N PRO A 204 9.43 12.75 7.51
CA PRO A 204 9.38 12.56 6.06
C PRO A 204 9.40 13.87 5.28
N GLU A 205 10.09 13.88 4.15
CA GLU A 205 10.09 15.02 3.25
C GLU A 205 8.67 15.30 2.72
N VAL A 206 8.21 16.53 2.88
CA VAL A 206 6.83 16.91 2.56
C VAL A 206 6.78 17.74 1.28
N ARG A 207 6.01 17.29 0.29
CA ARG A 207 5.75 18.03 -0.96
C ARG A 207 4.79 19.19 -0.79
N SER A 208 4.81 20.14 -1.73
CA SER A 208 3.79 21.20 -1.76
C SER A 208 2.39 20.59 -1.82
N TRP A 209 1.42 21.25 -1.20
CA TRP A 209 0.02 20.78 -1.21
C TRP A 209 -0.61 20.75 -2.60
N ASP A 210 -0.12 21.59 -3.51
CA ASP A 210 -0.59 21.58 -4.90
C ASP A 210 -0.03 20.38 -5.71
N ASP A 211 0.90 19.62 -5.11
CA ASP A 211 1.66 18.54 -5.77
C ASP A 211 1.28 17.14 -5.25
N VAL A 212 0.00 16.91 -4.93
CA VAL A 212 -0.50 15.56 -4.62
C VAL A 212 -0.33 14.66 -5.86
N VAL A 213 0.34 13.54 -5.68
CA VAL A 213 0.58 12.57 -6.76
C VAL A 213 -0.37 11.41 -6.65
N ALA A 214 -1.22 11.28 -7.66
CA ALA A 214 -2.19 10.20 -7.77
C ALA A 214 -1.50 8.83 -7.99
N PRO A 215 -2.21 7.73 -7.72
CA PRO A 215 -1.71 6.38 -7.98
C PRO A 215 -1.32 6.18 -9.45
N VAL A 216 -0.32 5.33 -9.70
CA VAL A 216 0.10 5.00 -11.08
C VAL A 216 -1.07 4.44 -11.87
N GLY A 217 -1.33 4.99 -13.06
CA GLY A 217 -2.42 4.56 -13.93
C GLY A 217 -3.77 5.21 -13.63
N TYR A 218 -3.85 6.07 -12.61
CA TYR A 218 -5.00 6.94 -12.40
C TYR A 218 -4.91 8.16 -13.32
N GLU A 219 -5.89 8.34 -14.21
CA GLU A 219 -6.08 9.59 -14.95
C GLU A 219 -7.12 10.44 -14.21
N ASP A 220 -6.67 11.52 -13.56
CA ASP A 220 -7.56 12.50 -12.96
C ASP A 220 -8.20 13.36 -14.06
N ASP A 221 -9.39 12.97 -14.50
CA ASP A 221 -10.17 13.72 -15.50
C ASP A 221 -10.72 15.05 -14.97
N SER A 222 -10.64 15.33 -13.66
CA SER A 222 -11.18 16.55 -13.04
C SER A 222 -10.25 17.76 -13.10
N ARG A 223 -8.96 17.56 -13.41
CA ARG A 223 -7.93 18.62 -13.50
C ARG A 223 -7.61 19.08 -14.94
N ARG A 224 -8.42 18.68 -15.94
CA ARG A 224 -8.29 19.12 -17.34
C ARG A 224 -9.09 20.37 -17.66
#